data_AF-A0A941F6C6-F1
#
_entry.id   AF-A0A941F6C6-F1
#
_cell.length_a   1.000
_cell.length_b   1.000
_cell.length_c   1.000
_cell.angle_alpha   90.00
_cell.angle_beta   90.00
_cell.angle_gamma   90.00
#
_symmetry.space_group_name_H-M   'P 1'
#
loop_
_entity.id
_entity.type
_entity.pdbx_description
1 polymer ?
#
loop_
_entity_poly.entity_id
_entity_poly.type
_entity_poly.pdbx_seq_one_letter_code
_entity_poly.pdbx_strand_id
1 'polypeptide(L)'
;MKDVIKFINNAAERTGDWALLAMRLTLAFGLFEPAVKKFENIRGTAEWFASLHFPLPTVSVLLAATVEFAGFFLLMLGLLTRYITIPLMFVMLMAILMVHLGNGFSSADNGIEIPFYYLVMLFLIFSKGPGRFSIDEAVVNKISK
;
A
#
# COMPACT_ATOMS: atom_id res chain seq x y z
N MET A 1 37.84 14.29 -1.93
CA MET A 1 37.08 13.52 -0.91
C MET A 1 35.65 14.02 -0.72
N LYS A 2 35.41 15.33 -0.49
CA LYS A 2 34.05 15.90 -0.41
C LYS A 2 33.22 15.71 -1.68
N ASP A 3 33.83 15.85 -2.86
CA ASP A 3 33.13 15.67 -4.15
C ASP A 3 32.71 14.22 -4.40
N VAL A 4 33.52 13.27 -3.94
CA VAL A 4 33.22 11.83 -4.02
C VAL A 4 32.04 11.49 -3.10
N ILE A 5 32.03 12.00 -1.86
CA ILE A 5 30.91 11.82 -0.93
C ILE A 5 29.62 12.45 -1.50
N LYS A 6 29.71 13.65 -2.07
CA LYS A 6 28.57 14.33 -2.71
C LYS A 6 28.04 13.56 -3.92
N PHE A 7 28.93 13.01 -4.74
CA PHE A 7 28.56 12.16 -5.87
C PHE A 7 27.82 10.90 -5.41
N ILE A 8 28.34 10.21 -4.38
CA ILE A 8 27.73 9.02 -3.82
C ILE A 8 26.33 9.33 -3.25
N ASN A 9 26.20 10.43 -2.49
CA ASN A 9 24.90 10.83 -1.93
C ASN A 9 23.88 11.15 -3.03
N ASN A 10 24.27 11.92 -4.05
CA ASN A 10 23.39 12.21 -5.19
C ASN A 10 22.98 10.94 -5.95
N ALA A 11 23.89 9.97 -6.09
CA ALA A 11 23.57 8.69 -6.72
C ALA A 11 22.60 7.88 -5.86
N ALA A 12 22.80 7.84 -4.54
CA ALA A 12 21.95 7.13 -3.58
C ALA A 12 20.53 7.72 -3.53
N GLU A 13 20.41 9.05 -3.46
CA GLU A 13 19.14 9.77 -3.58
C GLU A 13 18.49 9.46 -4.93
N ARG A 14 19.29 9.44 -5.99
CA ARG A 14 18.78 9.09 -7.33
C ARG A 14 18.21 7.68 -7.41
N THR A 15 18.82 6.71 -6.75
CA THR A 15 18.28 5.34 -6.69
C THR A 15 17.09 5.22 -5.75
N GLY A 16 17.04 6.05 -4.70
CA GLY A 16 15.97 6.04 -3.70
C GLY A 16 14.60 6.37 -4.28
N ASP A 17 14.49 7.37 -5.16
CA ASP A 17 13.16 7.71 -5.71
C ASP A 17 12.65 6.70 -6.73
N TRP A 18 13.54 6.03 -7.47
CA TRP A 18 13.15 4.93 -8.33
C TRP A 18 12.62 3.75 -7.50
N ALA A 19 13.24 3.46 -6.36
CA ALA A 19 12.74 2.45 -5.44
C ALA A 19 11.37 2.83 -4.86
N LEU A 20 11.17 4.10 -4.46
CA LEU A 20 9.86 4.59 -3.98
C LEU A 20 8.78 4.51 -5.05
N LEU A 21 9.10 4.86 -6.31
CA LEU A 21 8.18 4.71 -7.43
C LEU A 21 7.84 3.23 -7.65
N ALA A 22 8.84 2.36 -7.70
CA ALA A 22 8.64 0.92 -7.89
C ALA A 22 7.74 0.33 -6.80
N MET A 23 8.00 0.63 -5.52
CA MET A 23 7.15 0.17 -4.41
C MET A 23 5.70 0.66 -4.55
N ARG A 24 5.50 1.93 -4.93
CA ARG A 24 4.15 2.48 -5.15
C ARG A 24 3.41 1.74 -6.26
N LEU A 25 4.07 1.48 -7.39
CA LEU A 25 3.46 0.78 -8.52
C LEU A 25 3.16 -0.69 -8.21
N THR A 26 4.09 -1.38 -7.54
CA THR A 26 3.89 -2.77 -7.09
C THR A 26 2.68 -2.88 -6.17
N LEU A 27 2.60 -1.99 -5.16
CA LEU A 27 1.46 -1.94 -4.23
C LEU A 27 0.16 -1.61 -4.97
N ALA A 28 0.16 -0.59 -5.82
CA ALA A 28 -1.03 -0.20 -6.56
C ALA A 28 -1.57 -1.39 -7.37
N PHE A 29 -0.72 -2.02 -8.18
CA PHE A 29 -1.12 -3.19 -8.98
C PHE A 29 -1.65 -4.33 -8.10
N GLY A 30 -0.96 -4.62 -7.00
CA GLY A 30 -1.35 -5.67 -6.05
C GLY A 30 -2.69 -5.43 -5.35
N LEU A 31 -3.12 -4.17 -5.20
CA LEU A 31 -4.38 -3.79 -4.56
C LEU A 31 -5.57 -3.78 -5.53
N PHE A 32 -5.32 -3.71 -6.83
CA PHE A 32 -6.38 -3.51 -7.82
C PHE A 32 -7.35 -4.68 -7.91
N GLU A 33 -6.85 -5.90 -8.12
CA GLU A 33 -7.70 -7.09 -8.27
C GLU A 33 -8.51 -7.38 -6.98
N PRO A 34 -7.92 -7.38 -5.76
CA PRO A 34 -8.69 -7.55 -4.54
C PRO A 34 -9.76 -6.48 -4.33
N ALA A 35 -9.50 -5.22 -4.72
CA ALA A 35 -10.47 -4.14 -4.59
C ALA A 35 -11.67 -4.35 -5.51
N VAL A 36 -11.40 -4.66 -6.79
CA VAL A 36 -12.44 -4.89 -7.80
C VAL A 36 -13.33 -6.07 -7.41
N LYS A 37 -12.74 -7.20 -7.00
CA LYS A 37 -13.50 -8.39 -6.57
C LYS A 37 -14.43 -8.10 -5.39
N LYS A 38 -14.01 -7.25 -4.43
CA LYS A 38 -14.87 -6.85 -3.31
C LYS A 38 -16.06 -6.01 -3.76
N PHE A 39 -15.87 -5.12 -4.75
CA PHE A 39 -16.98 -4.35 -5.32
C PHE A 39 -17.94 -5.18 -6.16
N GLU A 40 -17.42 -6.15 -6.93
CA GLU A 40 -18.24 -7.05 -7.75
C GLU A 40 -19.17 -7.93 -6.91
N ASN A 41 -18.71 -8.36 -5.72
CA ASN A 41 -19.49 -9.24 -4.86
C ASN A 41 -19.44 -8.82 -3.39
N ILE A 42 -19.99 -7.64 -3.08
CA ILE A 42 -20.05 -7.11 -1.71
C ILE A 42 -20.78 -8.07 -0.77
N ARG A 43 -21.94 -8.59 -1.19
CA ARG A 43 -22.76 -9.46 -0.35
C ARG A 43 -22.05 -10.77 -0.02
N GLY A 44 -21.52 -11.48 -1.02
CA GLY A 44 -20.81 -12.73 -0.81
C GLY A 44 -19.54 -12.53 0.03
N THR A 45 -18.81 -11.44 -0.21
CA THR A 45 -17.64 -11.11 0.61
C THR A 45 -18.04 -10.78 2.06
N ALA A 46 -19.18 -10.11 2.27
CA ALA A 46 -19.68 -9.80 3.60
C ALA A 46 -20.12 -11.06 4.36
N GLU A 47 -20.77 -12.02 3.68
CA GLU A 47 -21.10 -13.33 4.24
C GLU A 47 -19.82 -14.12 4.62
N TRP A 48 -18.78 -14.07 3.78
CA TRP A 48 -17.47 -14.65 4.10
C TRP A 48 -16.79 -13.95 5.29
N PHE A 49 -16.77 -12.61 5.32
CA PHE A 49 -16.25 -11.84 6.46
C PHE A 49 -17.00 -12.16 7.76
N ALA A 50 -18.32 -12.38 7.69
CA ALA A 50 -19.11 -12.82 8.84
C ALA A 50 -18.64 -14.19 9.35
N SER A 51 -18.34 -15.13 8.46
CA SER A 51 -17.80 -16.45 8.84
C SER A 51 -16.42 -16.37 9.52
N LEU A 52 -15.66 -15.31 9.21
CA LEU A 52 -14.38 -14.98 9.84
C LEU A 52 -14.52 -14.11 11.10
N HIS A 53 -15.75 -13.84 11.56
CA HIS A 53 -16.03 -13.02 12.74
C HIS A 53 -15.58 -11.55 12.62
N PHE A 54 -15.54 -10.99 11.41
CA PHE A 54 -15.33 -9.55 11.25
C PHE A 54 -16.48 -8.76 11.91
N PRO A 55 -16.18 -7.67 12.64
CA PRO A 55 -17.22 -6.78 13.15
C PRO A 55 -17.87 -6.01 11.99
N LEU A 56 -19.20 -5.92 11.96
CA LEU A 56 -19.95 -5.22 10.91
C LEU A 56 -19.51 -5.62 9.48
N PRO A 57 -19.66 -6.89 9.07
CA PRO A 57 -19.03 -7.44 7.85
C PRO A 57 -19.24 -6.61 6.59
N THR A 58 -20.46 -6.16 6.32
CA THR A 58 -20.77 -5.31 5.15
C THR A 58 -20.00 -3.99 5.18
N VAL A 59 -19.88 -3.36 6.35
CA VAL A 59 -19.13 -2.11 6.52
C VAL A 59 -17.64 -2.37 6.34
N SER A 60 -17.10 -3.45 6.90
CA SER A 60 -15.70 -3.83 6.72
C SER A 60 -15.34 -4.10 5.27
N VAL A 61 -16.21 -4.77 4.50
CA VAL A 61 -16.01 -4.99 3.06
C VAL A 61 -15.97 -3.66 2.31
N LEU A 62 -16.94 -2.78 2.56
CA LEU A 62 -17.00 -1.47 1.90
C LEU A 62 -15.77 -0.61 2.23
N LEU A 63 -15.33 -0.61 3.49
CA LEU A 63 -14.12 0.11 3.92
C LEU A 63 -12.87 -0.46 3.25
N ALA A 64 -12.67 -1.77 3.28
CA ALA A 64 -11.52 -2.41 2.66
C ALA A 64 -11.50 -2.14 1.14
N ALA A 65 -12.62 -2.37 0.44
CA ALA A 65 -12.72 -2.14 -1.00
C ALA A 65 -12.43 -0.68 -1.37
N THR A 66 -13.01 0.27 -0.63
CA THR A 66 -12.82 1.70 -0.89
C THR A 66 -11.38 2.13 -0.64
N VAL A 67 -10.77 1.68 0.46
CA VAL A 67 -9.39 2.02 0.81
C VAL A 67 -8.40 1.41 -0.18
N GLU A 68 -8.57 0.15 -0.57
CA GLU A 68 -7.71 -0.51 -1.56
C GLU A 68 -7.84 0.15 -2.94
N PHE A 69 -9.06 0.48 -3.36
CA PHE A 69 -9.31 1.13 -4.65
C PHE A 69 -8.79 2.56 -4.69
N ALA A 70 -9.03 3.35 -3.64
CA ALA A 70 -8.42 4.67 -3.51
C ALA A 70 -6.88 4.56 -3.45
N GLY A 71 -6.38 3.57 -2.72
CA GLY A 71 -4.97 3.21 -2.61
C GLY A 71 -4.30 2.98 -3.96
N PHE A 72 -4.96 2.23 -4.86
CA PHE A 72 -4.49 2.00 -6.22
C PHE A 72 -4.19 3.32 -6.94
N PHE A 73 -5.16 4.24 -7.03
CA PHE A 73 -4.96 5.51 -7.74
C PHE A 73 -3.98 6.45 -7.02
N LEU A 74 -4.12 6.60 -5.70
CA LEU A 74 -3.31 7.53 -4.92
C LEU A 74 -1.83 7.13 -4.87
N LEU A 75 -1.53 5.84 -4.70
CA LEU A 75 -0.14 5.36 -4.76
C LEU A 75 0.42 5.45 -6.18
N MET A 76 -0.35 5.05 -7.20
CA MET A 76 0.09 5.11 -8.60
C MET A 76 0.47 6.53 -9.01
N LEU A 77 -0.34 7.52 -8.63
CA LEU A 77 -0.07 8.93 -8.91
C LEU A 77 0.95 9.55 -7.94
N GLY A 78 1.18 8.94 -6.77
CA GLY A 78 1.96 9.56 -5.70
C GLY A 78 1.26 10.81 -5.18
N LEU A 79 -0.03 10.70 -4.90
CA LEU A 79 -0.88 11.76 -4.38
C LEU A 79 -1.37 11.38 -2.98
N LEU A 80 -1.28 12.30 -2.02
CA LEU A 80 -1.63 12.06 -0.61
C LEU A 80 -0.94 10.80 -0.05
N THR A 81 0.27 10.53 -0.51
CA THR A 81 0.92 9.21 -0.39
C THR A 81 1.05 8.78 1.07
N ARG A 82 1.49 9.71 1.94
CA ARG A 82 1.67 9.42 3.37
C ARG A 82 0.35 9.20 4.11
N TYR A 83 -0.71 9.83 3.65
CA TYR A 83 -2.03 9.71 4.27
C TYR A 83 -2.70 8.40 3.87
N ILE A 84 -2.63 8.03 2.59
CA ILE A 84 -3.24 6.78 2.11
C ILE A 84 -2.53 5.52 2.62
N THR A 85 -1.24 5.59 2.94
CA THR A 85 -0.52 4.46 3.54
C THR A 85 -1.09 4.04 4.89
N ILE A 86 -1.65 4.95 5.69
CA ILE A 86 -2.17 4.63 7.04
C ILE A 86 -3.36 3.67 6.97
N PRO A 87 -4.47 3.97 6.27
CA PRO A 87 -5.59 3.05 6.18
C PRO A 87 -5.21 1.77 5.40
N LEU A 88 -4.31 1.83 4.41
CA LEU A 88 -3.82 0.63 3.74
C LEU A 88 -3.04 -0.30 4.67
N MET A 89 -2.18 0.23 5.56
CA MET A 89 -1.50 -0.58 6.58
C MET A 89 -2.51 -1.25 7.51
N PHE A 90 -3.59 -0.55 7.87
CA PHE A 90 -4.67 -1.14 8.66
C PHE A 90 -5.38 -2.28 7.92
N VAL A 91 -5.68 -2.11 6.62
CA VAL A 91 -6.26 -3.18 5.79
C VAL A 91 -5.32 -4.40 5.73
N MET A 92 -4.02 -4.20 5.53
CA MET A 92 -3.04 -5.30 5.53
C MET A 92 -2.96 -5.99 6.89
N LEU A 93 -3.00 -5.25 7.99
CA LEU A 93 -3.01 -5.81 9.34
C LEU A 93 -4.26 -6.67 9.58
N MET A 94 -5.45 -6.17 9.20
CA MET A 94 -6.69 -6.94 9.33
C MET A 94 -6.69 -8.18 8.44
N ALA A 95 -6.16 -8.08 7.22
CA ALA A 95 -6.00 -9.23 6.34
C ALA A 95 -5.08 -10.29 6.97
N ILE A 96 -3.93 -9.88 7.51
CA ILE A 96 -3.02 -10.80 8.23
C ILE A 96 -3.76 -11.50 9.36
N LEU A 97 -4.35 -10.74 10.29
CA LEU A 97 -4.93 -11.29 11.52
C LEU A 97 -6.15 -12.18 11.28
N MET A 98 -7.02 -11.78 10.35
CA MET A 98 -8.34 -12.41 10.20
C MET A 98 -8.40 -13.45 9.08
N VAL A 99 -7.50 -13.37 8.09
CA VAL A 99 -7.56 -14.23 6.88
C VAL A 99 -6.34 -15.16 6.80
N HIS A 100 -5.14 -14.64 7.05
CA HIS A 100 -3.90 -15.33 6.67
C HIS A 100 -3.13 -15.96 7.84
N LEU A 101 -3.32 -15.48 9.08
CA LEU A 101 -2.49 -15.86 10.23
C LEU A 101 -2.49 -17.38 10.50
N GLY A 102 -3.64 -18.04 10.30
CA GLY A 102 -3.79 -19.48 10.51
C GLY A 102 -3.12 -20.35 9.44
N ASN A 103 -2.74 -19.77 8.30
CA ASN A 103 -2.24 -20.52 7.14
C ASN A 103 -0.70 -20.57 7.07
N GLY A 104 0.00 -20.04 8.08
CA GLY A 104 1.46 -19.95 8.09
C GLY A 104 2.01 -18.82 7.22
N PHE A 105 3.29 -18.90 6.85
CA PHE A 105 3.98 -17.83 6.13
C PHE A 105 3.71 -17.87 4.62
N SER A 106 3.93 -19.03 4.00
CA SER A 106 3.98 -19.23 2.55
C SER A 106 2.75 -18.71 1.81
N SER A 107 2.97 -17.90 0.77
CA SER A 107 1.93 -17.45 -0.15
C SER A 107 1.26 -18.59 -0.93
N ALA A 108 1.95 -19.71 -1.14
CA ALA A 108 1.37 -20.89 -1.78
C ALA A 108 0.24 -21.52 -0.96
N ASP A 109 0.28 -21.32 0.36
CA ASP A 109 -0.72 -21.82 1.31
C ASP A 109 -1.74 -20.73 1.69
N ASN A 110 -1.79 -19.62 0.95
CA ASN A 110 -2.56 -18.42 1.32
C ASN A 110 -2.14 -17.86 2.70
N GLY A 111 -0.85 -17.93 3.01
CA GLY A 111 -0.22 -17.43 4.23
C GLY A 111 0.02 -15.92 4.25
N ILE A 112 0.71 -15.45 5.30
CA ILE A 112 0.90 -14.02 5.59
C ILE A 112 1.92 -13.31 4.70
N GLU A 113 2.70 -14.03 3.88
CA GLU A 113 3.85 -13.51 3.12
C GLU A 113 3.53 -12.24 2.33
N ILE A 114 2.50 -12.28 1.47
CA ILE A 114 2.13 -11.14 0.60
C ILE A 114 1.64 -9.92 1.40
N PRO A 115 0.63 -10.02 2.29
CA PRO A 115 0.17 -8.85 3.04
C PRO A 115 1.24 -8.32 4.00
N PHE A 116 2.16 -9.18 4.48
CA PHE A 116 3.31 -8.74 5.26
C PHE A 116 4.28 -7.89 4.42
N TYR A 117 4.61 -8.33 3.20
CA TYR A 117 5.44 -7.53 2.29
C TYR A 117 4.80 -6.19 1.96
N TYR A 118 3.48 -6.17 1.72
CA TYR A 118 2.77 -4.92 1.48
C TYR A 118 2.80 -4.00 2.69
N LEU A 119 2.61 -4.54 3.90
CA LEU A 119 2.69 -3.78 5.15
C LEU A 119 4.07 -3.11 5.31
N VAL A 120 5.16 -3.85 5.05
CA VAL A 120 6.53 -3.31 5.12
C VAL A 120 6.76 -2.22 4.07
N MET A 121 6.35 -2.43 2.83
CA MET A 121 6.49 -1.42 1.77
C MET A 121 5.68 -0.15 2.08
N LEU A 122 4.44 -0.30 2.56
CA LEU A 122 3.61 0.82 3.00
C LEU A 122 4.26 1.61 4.14
N PHE A 123 4.85 0.91 5.13
CA PHE A 123 5.58 1.54 6.22
C PHE A 123 6.83 2.31 5.74
N LEU A 124 7.55 1.76 4.76
CA LEU A 124 8.70 2.44 4.15
C LEU A 124 8.28 3.71 3.42
N ILE A 125 7.20 3.65 2.64
CA ILE A 125 6.65 4.82 1.95
C ILE A 125 6.13 5.86 2.96
N PHE A 126 5.44 5.43 4.01
CA PHE A 126 4.98 6.31 5.09
C PHE A 126 6.16 7.06 5.76
N SER A 127 7.29 6.37 5.93
CA SER A 127 8.48 6.88 6.61
C SER A 127 9.34 7.78 5.71
N LYS A 128 9.50 7.43 4.43
CA LYS A 128 10.35 8.14 3.46
C LYS A 128 9.63 9.23 2.67
N GLY A 129 8.31 9.12 2.55
CA GLY A 129 7.48 10.01 1.74
C GLY A 129 7.30 9.52 0.29
N PRO A 130 6.80 10.40 -0.59
CA PRO A 130 6.27 10.02 -1.91
C PRO A 130 7.35 9.82 -2.99
N GLY A 131 8.55 10.37 -2.76
CA GLY A 131 9.68 10.37 -3.71
C GLY A 131 9.49 11.34 -4.87
N ARG A 132 10.57 11.59 -5.64
CA ARG A 132 10.58 12.62 -6.69
C ARG A 132 9.53 12.46 -7.79
N PHE A 133 9.16 11.21 -8.11
CA PHE A 133 8.23 10.88 -9.19
C PHE A 133 6.79 10.86 -8.70
N SER A 134 6.39 11.86 -7.93
CA SER A 134 5.06 11.93 -7.31
C SER A 134 4.41 13.29 -7.57
N ILE A 135 3.08 13.31 -7.62
CA ILE A 135 2.34 14.57 -7.69
C ILE A 135 2.56 15.38 -6.42
N ASP A 136 2.62 14.73 -5.25
CA ASP A 136 2.92 15.39 -3.97
C ASP A 136 4.19 16.24 -4.06
N GLU A 137 5.29 15.68 -4.57
CA GLU A 137 6.57 16.39 -4.71
C GLU A 137 6.51 17.47 -5.80
N ALA A 138 5.79 17.23 -6.90
CA ALA A 138 5.60 18.24 -7.95
C ALA A 138 4.84 19.48 -7.44
N VAL A 139 3.84 19.28 -6.58
CA VAL A 139 3.07 20.36 -5.95
C VAL A 139 3.93 21.13 -4.96
N VAL A 140 4.67 20.44 -4.08
CA VAL A 140 5.57 21.09 -3.11
C VAL A 140 6.61 21.97 -3.81
N ASN A 141 7.25 21.45 -4.87
CA ASN A 141 8.25 22.20 -5.64
C ASN A 141 7.69 23.42 -6.40
N LYS A 142 6.38 23.44 -6.67
CA LYS A 142 5.72 24.58 -7.32
C LYS A 142 5.36 25.67 -6.31
N ILE A 143 5.04 25.31 -5.07
CA ILE A 143 4.67 26.25 -4.00
C ILE A 143 5.92 26.89 -3.36
N SER A 144 7.05 26.18 -3.33
CA SER A 144 8.31 26.65 -2.74
C SER A 144 9.13 27.60 -3.64
N LYS A 145 8.69 27.83 -4.88
CA LYS A 145 9.26 28.80 -5.82
C LYS A 145 8.44 30.09 -5.83
#